data_AF-A0A829GHP2-F1
#
_entry.id   AF-A0A829GHP2-F1
#
_cell.length_a   1.000
_cell.length_b   1.000
_cell.length_c   1.000
_cell.angle_alpha   90.00
_cell.angle_beta   90.00
_cell.angle_gamma   90.00
#
_symmetry.space_group_name_H-M   'P 1'
#
loop_
_entity.id
_entity.type
_entity.pdbx_description
1 polymer ?
#
loop_
_entity_poly.entity_id
_entity_poly.type
_entity_poly.pdbx_seq_one_letter_code
_entity_poly.pdbx_strand_id
1 'polypeptide(L)'
;FPSKTIRIGQKTYRIGKRAGSFPNAQATFIPNLFIAFPEEKQMIDAMQHLRNARYQNAAEAQADITTSQDVMLQGSHANQLKLYEAVVKSRIAESASVQSKAVNYDETMSIMGSFLFLGIIFGVTFILATLLILYYKQLSEGYADARRYTILQRVGLSLREVRATINSQLLMLFYLPLLVAGIHVGFALPFIQRIMILFGLPNWQFFLTVSLITLGIFAIIYVLMYKLTGNVYYRIVSRRQATSRS
;
A
#
# COMPACT_ATOMS: atom_id res chain seq x y z
N PHE A 1 16.12 27.30 9.47
CA PHE A 1 16.19 28.73 9.85
C PHE A 1 17.24 28.95 10.95
N PRO A 2 18.39 29.59 10.72
CA PRO A 2 19.42 29.81 11.75
C PRO A 2 19.17 31.02 12.67
N SER A 3 18.16 31.85 12.40
CA SER A 3 17.87 33.08 13.17
C SER A 3 17.47 32.83 14.63
N LYS A 4 17.86 33.69 15.59
CA LYS A 4 17.35 33.67 16.98
C LYS A 4 15.96 34.27 17.14
N THR A 5 15.40 34.80 16.06
CA THR A 5 14.08 35.44 16.03
C THR A 5 13.24 34.89 14.89
N ILE A 6 11.92 34.97 15.06
CA ILE A 6 10.93 34.67 14.02
C ILE A 6 10.01 35.88 13.88
N ARG A 7 9.75 36.30 12.63
CA ARG A 7 8.82 37.38 12.34
C ARG A 7 7.47 36.79 11.99
N ILE A 8 6.43 37.18 12.74
CA ILE A 8 5.06 36.72 12.57
C ILE A 8 4.22 37.98 12.31
N GLY A 9 3.76 38.15 11.07
CA GLY A 9 3.19 39.42 10.62
C GLY A 9 4.20 40.57 10.71
N GLN A 10 3.85 41.65 11.42
CA GLN A 10 4.72 42.79 11.66
C GLN A 10 5.58 42.67 12.94
N LYS A 11 5.35 41.65 13.77
CA LYS A 11 5.99 41.52 15.08
C LYS A 11 7.09 40.48 15.07
N THR A 12 8.18 40.79 15.75
CA THR A 12 9.35 39.91 15.87
C THR A 12 9.36 39.25 17.24
N TYR A 13 9.39 37.92 17.27
CA TYR A 13 9.43 37.10 18.47
C TYR A 13 10.83 36.50 18.64
N ARG A 14 11.32 36.43 19.88
CA ARG A 14 12.58 35.74 20.21
C ARG A 14 12.30 34.25 20.40
N ILE A 15 13.08 33.40 19.75
CA ILE A 15 12.94 31.95 19.85
C ILE A 15 13.56 31.50 21.18
N GLY A 16 12.73 30.99 22.10
CA GLY A 16 13.20 30.48 23.39
C GLY A 16 13.88 29.11 23.29
N LYS A 17 13.24 28.16 22.60
CA LYS A 17 13.76 26.80 22.39
C LYS A 17 13.40 26.30 21.00
N ARG A 18 14.28 25.49 20.41
CA ARG A 18 14.03 24.76 19.16
C ARG A 18 13.87 23.28 19.49
N ALA A 19 12.73 22.72 19.14
CA ALA A 19 12.52 21.29 19.20
C ALA A 19 12.89 20.69 17.84
N GLY A 20 13.72 19.62 17.83
CA GLY A 20 14.00 18.85 16.61
C GLY A 20 12.83 17.97 16.18
N SER A 21 11.92 17.69 17.10
CA SER A 21 10.70 16.92 16.88
C SER A 21 9.61 17.40 17.82
N PHE A 22 8.37 17.41 17.36
CA PHE A 22 7.20 17.61 18.22
C PHE A 22 6.58 16.22 18.49
N PRO A 23 6.35 15.83 19.76
CA PRO A 23 5.72 14.56 20.06
C PRO A 23 4.38 14.43 19.33
N ASN A 24 4.14 13.32 18.65
CA ASN A 24 2.92 13.05 17.86
C ASN A 24 2.70 13.94 16.63
N ALA A 25 3.68 14.74 16.18
CA ALA A 25 3.58 15.38 14.87
C ALA A 25 3.60 14.32 13.77
N GLN A 26 2.52 14.23 12.99
CA GLN A 26 2.46 13.34 11.85
C GLN A 26 3.48 13.77 10.81
N ALA A 27 4.16 12.79 10.21
CA ALA A 27 5.00 13.03 9.05
C ALA A 27 4.10 13.40 7.87
N THR A 28 4.06 14.69 7.53
CA THR A 28 3.29 15.21 6.41
C THR A 28 4.19 15.42 5.20
N PHE A 29 3.62 15.27 4.00
CA PHE A 29 4.32 15.60 2.75
C PHE A 29 4.55 17.12 2.61
N ILE A 30 3.69 17.93 3.24
CA ILE A 30 3.83 19.38 3.31
C ILE A 30 4.74 19.76 4.50
N PRO A 31 5.79 20.58 4.31
CA PRO A 31 6.60 21.07 5.41
C PRO A 31 5.76 21.88 6.40
N ASN A 32 5.70 21.42 7.65
CA ASN A 32 4.94 22.08 8.71
C ASN A 32 5.89 22.77 9.71
N LEU A 33 5.51 23.97 10.16
CA LEU A 33 6.19 24.69 11.23
C LEU A 33 5.26 24.80 12.44
N PHE A 34 5.62 24.15 13.54
CA PHE A 34 4.92 24.27 14.81
C PHE A 34 5.55 25.38 15.65
N ILE A 35 4.72 26.32 16.12
CA ILE A 35 5.13 27.40 17.02
C ILE A 35 4.30 27.30 18.29
N ALA A 36 4.95 27.08 19.43
CA ALA A 36 4.32 27.07 20.73
C ALA A 36 4.61 28.39 21.46
N PHE A 37 3.57 28.98 22.04
CA PHE A 37 3.68 30.17 22.88
C PHE A 37 3.58 29.77 24.35
N PRO A 38 4.32 30.44 25.25
CA PRO A 38 4.25 30.16 26.68
C PRO A 38 2.91 30.58 27.31
N GLU A 39 2.20 31.51 26.67
CA GLU A 39 0.91 32.04 27.13
C GLU A 39 -0.06 32.16 25.97
N GLU A 40 -1.34 31.88 26.24
CA GLU A 40 -2.43 32.00 25.27
C GLU A 40 -2.55 33.42 24.71
N LYS A 41 -2.40 34.45 25.56
CA LYS A 41 -2.46 35.85 25.13
C LYS A 41 -1.41 36.17 24.06
N GLN A 42 -0.19 35.63 24.19
CA GLN A 42 0.88 35.83 23.21
C GLN A 42 0.59 35.13 21.89
N MET A 43 -0.01 33.93 21.95
CA MET A 43 -0.48 33.22 20.76
C MET A 43 -1.56 34.02 20.03
N ILE A 44 -2.57 34.51 20.76
CA ILE A 44 -3.67 35.30 20.20
C ILE A 44 -3.14 36.58 19.55
N ASP A 45 -2.24 37.30 20.22
CA ASP A 45 -1.61 38.52 19.68
C ASP A 45 -0.80 38.23 18.40
N ALA A 46 -0.05 37.12 18.37
CA ALA A 46 0.66 36.67 17.18
C ALA A 46 -0.28 36.32 16.02
N MET A 47 -1.40 35.65 16.30
CA MET A 47 -2.43 35.35 15.31
C MET A 47 -3.06 36.63 14.73
N GLN A 48 -3.33 37.64 15.58
CA GLN A 48 -3.86 38.93 15.13
C GLN A 48 -2.87 39.68 14.24
N HIS A 49 -1.57 39.60 14.52
CA HIS A 49 -0.56 40.20 13.65
C HIS A 49 -0.42 39.49 12.30
N LEU A 50 -0.59 38.16 12.25
CA LEU A 50 -0.68 37.42 10.97
C LEU A 50 -1.91 37.85 10.18
N ARG A 51 -3.05 37.97 10.87
CA ARG A 51 -4.31 38.42 10.30
C ARG A 51 -4.17 39.76 9.58
N ASN A 52 -3.65 40.77 10.27
CA ASN A 52 -3.55 42.13 9.74
C ASN A 52 -2.44 42.30 8.68
N ALA A 53 -1.44 41.41 8.64
CA ALA A 53 -0.37 41.46 7.66
C ALA A 53 -0.74 40.82 6.32
N ARG A 54 -1.73 39.91 6.30
CA ARG A 54 -2.13 39.14 5.12
C ARG A 54 -3.45 39.61 4.50
N TYR A 55 -4.34 40.21 5.27
CA TYR A 55 -5.67 40.65 4.82
C TYR A 55 -5.91 42.12 5.14
N GLN A 56 -6.52 42.85 4.21
CA GLN A 56 -6.78 44.28 4.35
C GLN A 56 -8.06 44.56 5.16
N ASN A 57 -8.96 43.57 5.28
CA ASN A 57 -10.21 43.68 6.04
C ASN A 57 -10.48 42.41 6.89
N ALA A 58 -11.35 42.56 7.88
CA ALA A 58 -11.65 41.52 8.86
C ALA A 58 -12.42 40.31 8.28
N ALA A 59 -13.15 40.49 7.17
CA ALA A 59 -13.93 39.44 6.52
C ALA A 59 -13.07 38.45 5.74
N GLU A 60 -12.07 38.93 4.98
CA GLU A 60 -11.07 38.08 4.32
C GLU A 60 -10.21 37.31 5.32
N ALA A 61 -9.89 37.95 6.44
CA ALA A 61 -9.16 37.36 7.56
C ALA A 61 -9.91 36.22 8.27
N GLN A 62 -11.24 36.30 8.32
CA GLN A 62 -12.08 35.31 8.99
C GLN A 62 -12.18 34.00 8.18
N ALA A 63 -11.91 34.06 6.86
CA ALA A 63 -11.94 32.91 5.97
C ALA A 63 -10.68 32.01 6.04
N ASP A 64 -9.55 32.53 6.54
CA ASP A 64 -8.24 31.82 6.48
C ASP A 64 -7.61 31.53 7.86
N ILE A 65 -8.27 31.93 8.96
CA ILE A 65 -7.85 31.60 10.33
C ILE A 65 -8.81 30.55 10.90
N THR A 66 -8.38 29.29 10.87
CA THR A 66 -9.07 28.21 11.57
C THR A 66 -8.60 28.16 13.03
N THR A 67 -9.52 28.33 13.98
CA THR A 67 -9.27 28.04 15.40
C THR A 67 -9.88 26.68 15.72
N SER A 68 -9.03 25.71 16.05
CA SER A 68 -9.44 24.37 16.48
C SER A 68 -9.48 24.30 18.00
N GLN A 69 -10.57 23.79 18.56
CA GLN A 69 -10.67 23.45 19.98
C GLN A 69 -10.81 21.93 20.11
N ASP A 70 -9.80 21.30 20.71
CA ASP A 70 -9.81 19.86 20.95
C ASP A 70 -10.30 19.57 22.37
N VAL A 71 -11.34 18.76 22.50
CA VAL A 71 -11.89 18.34 23.80
C VAL A 71 -11.71 16.85 23.97
N MET A 72 -10.91 16.45 24.96
CA MET A 72 -10.70 15.05 25.32
C MET A 72 -11.81 14.59 26.27
N LEU A 73 -12.85 13.97 25.73
CA LEU A 73 -13.99 13.49 26.49
C LEU A 73 -13.88 11.99 26.77
N GLN A 74 -14.23 11.56 27.99
CA GLN A 74 -14.37 10.15 28.34
C GLN A 74 -15.78 9.65 27.97
N GLY A 75 -15.89 8.41 27.51
CA GLY A 75 -17.18 7.79 27.17
C GLY A 75 -17.05 6.62 26.18
N SER A 76 -18.11 5.83 26.04
CA SER A 76 -18.15 4.73 25.07
C SER A 76 -18.16 5.26 23.63
N HIS A 77 -17.72 4.43 22.67
CA HIS A 77 -17.74 4.75 21.23
C HIS A 77 -19.12 5.23 20.75
N ALA A 78 -20.18 4.52 21.18
CA ALA A 78 -21.56 4.89 20.84
C ALA A 78 -21.97 6.27 21.40
N ASN A 79 -21.51 6.64 22.60
CA ASN A 79 -21.81 7.95 23.17
C ASN A 79 -21.03 9.07 22.46
N GLN A 80 -19.79 8.79 22.03
CA GLN A 80 -18.99 9.73 21.24
C GLN A 80 -19.63 10.00 19.87
N LEU A 81 -20.20 8.98 19.23
CA LEU A 81 -20.92 9.13 17.96
C LEU A 81 -22.20 9.97 18.13
N LYS A 82 -23.00 9.69 19.16
CA LYS A 82 -24.20 10.48 19.49
C LYS A 82 -23.88 11.94 19.79
N LEU A 83 -22.78 12.19 20.51
CA LEU A 83 -22.34 13.55 20.80
C LEU A 83 -21.96 14.29 19.52
N TYR A 84 -21.18 13.65 18.64
CA TYR A 84 -20.84 14.23 17.34
C TYR A 84 -22.10 14.62 16.55
N GLU A 85 -23.07 13.71 16.45
CA GLU A 85 -24.36 13.99 15.78
C GLU A 85 -25.10 15.16 16.44
N ALA A 86 -25.14 15.21 17.77
CA ALA A 86 -25.78 16.29 18.51
C ALA A 86 -25.10 17.65 18.27
N VAL A 87 -23.76 17.70 18.25
CA VAL A 87 -22.98 18.91 17.98
C VAL A 87 -23.23 19.39 16.55
N VAL A 88 -23.13 18.51 15.56
CA VAL A 88 -23.41 18.84 14.15
C VAL A 88 -24.85 19.34 13.98
N LYS A 89 -25.82 18.69 14.62
CA LYS A 89 -27.24 19.09 14.55
C LYS A 89 -27.53 20.41 15.27
N SER A 90 -26.81 20.70 16.36
CA SER A 90 -26.97 21.95 17.12
C SER A 90 -26.52 23.19 16.35
N ARG A 91 -25.72 23.03 15.29
CA ARG A 91 -25.10 24.11 14.50
C ARG A 91 -24.26 25.08 15.33
N ILE A 92 -23.75 24.65 16.49
CA ILE A 92 -22.80 25.41 17.31
C ILE A 92 -21.48 25.61 16.56
N ALA A 93 -21.14 24.69 15.66
CA ALA A 93 -20.06 24.80 14.69
C ALA A 93 -20.54 24.34 13.31
N GLU A 94 -19.88 24.82 12.25
CA GLU A 94 -20.13 24.32 10.89
C GLU A 94 -19.81 22.83 10.83
N SER A 95 -20.65 22.04 10.16
CA SER A 95 -20.48 20.58 10.11
C SER A 95 -19.09 20.17 9.57
N ALA A 96 -18.50 20.96 8.67
CA ALA A 96 -17.18 20.71 8.11
C ALA A 96 -16.02 20.99 9.09
N SER A 97 -16.26 21.73 10.18
CA SER A 97 -15.25 22.07 11.20
C SER A 97 -15.34 21.20 12.46
N VAL A 98 -16.34 20.33 12.56
CA VAL A 98 -16.46 19.36 13.65
C VAL A 98 -15.80 18.05 13.25
N GLN A 99 -14.84 17.59 14.03
CA GLN A 99 -14.23 16.27 13.87
C GLN A 99 -14.47 15.41 15.10
N SER A 100 -14.59 14.10 14.91
CA SER A 100 -14.73 13.14 16.00
C SER A 100 -13.82 11.95 15.77
N LYS A 101 -13.07 11.57 16.80
CA LYS A 101 -12.23 10.37 16.77
C LYS A 101 -13.05 9.12 16.48
N ALA A 102 -14.24 8.99 17.06
CA ALA A 102 -15.11 7.84 16.87
C ALA A 102 -15.60 7.73 15.41
N VAL A 103 -16.04 8.85 14.84
CA VAL A 103 -16.46 8.92 13.42
C VAL A 103 -15.30 8.59 12.50
N ASN A 104 -14.15 9.26 12.71
CA ASN A 104 -12.95 9.04 11.90
C ASN A 104 -12.47 7.58 11.99
N TYR A 105 -12.62 6.93 13.15
CA TYR A 105 -12.29 5.51 13.31
C TYR A 105 -13.20 4.62 12.47
N ASP A 106 -14.53 4.82 12.53
CA ASP A 106 -15.50 4.03 11.76
C ASP A 106 -15.33 4.24 10.25
N GLU A 107 -15.11 5.48 9.81
CA GLU A 107 -14.82 5.81 8.42
C GLU A 107 -13.52 5.16 7.94
N THR A 108 -12.45 5.28 8.74
CA THR A 108 -11.16 4.66 8.42
C THR A 108 -11.30 3.14 8.36
N MET A 109 -11.99 2.52 9.31
CA MET A 109 -12.21 1.08 9.33
C MET A 109 -13.01 0.61 8.11
N SER A 110 -14.04 1.35 7.72
CA SER A 110 -14.84 1.07 6.52
C SER A 110 -14.01 1.13 5.23
N ILE A 111 -13.21 2.19 5.07
CA ILE A 111 -12.35 2.37 3.89
C ILE A 111 -11.27 1.28 3.85
N MET A 112 -10.60 1.02 4.98
CA MET A 112 -9.56 -0.02 5.07
C MET A 112 -10.14 -1.42 4.82
N GLY A 113 -11.32 -1.72 5.38
CA GLY A 113 -12.03 -2.96 5.14
C GLY A 113 -12.40 -3.16 3.67
N SER A 114 -12.83 -2.08 2.99
CA SER A 114 -13.13 -2.09 1.56
C SER A 114 -11.88 -2.37 0.71
N PHE A 115 -10.76 -1.72 1.03
CA PHE A 115 -9.49 -1.99 0.34
C PHE A 115 -8.97 -3.40 0.59
N LEU A 116 -9.11 -3.93 1.81
CA LEU A 116 -8.73 -5.30 2.14
C LEU A 116 -9.55 -6.30 1.32
N PHE A 117 -10.88 -6.11 1.28
CA PHE A 117 -11.76 -6.94 0.48
C PHE A 117 -11.38 -6.91 -1.00
N LEU A 118 -11.15 -5.72 -1.55
CA LEU A 118 -10.76 -5.53 -2.95
C LEU A 118 -9.38 -6.16 -3.25
N GLY A 119 -8.43 -6.02 -2.32
CA GLY A 119 -7.11 -6.63 -2.42
C GLY A 119 -7.18 -8.16 -2.44
N ILE A 120 -8.00 -8.76 -1.57
CA ILE A 120 -8.19 -10.21 -1.53
C ILE A 120 -8.87 -10.71 -2.81
N ILE A 121 -9.96 -10.07 -3.25
CA ILE A 121 -10.71 -10.56 -4.41
C ILE A 121 -9.88 -10.45 -5.70
N PHE A 122 -9.17 -9.35 -5.91
CA PHE A 122 -8.27 -9.20 -7.05
C PHE A 122 -7.04 -10.10 -6.93
N GLY A 123 -6.47 -10.25 -5.74
CA GLY A 123 -5.37 -11.17 -5.49
C GLY A 123 -5.72 -12.61 -5.87
N VAL A 124 -6.83 -13.13 -5.35
CA VAL A 124 -7.33 -14.48 -5.67
C VAL A 124 -7.66 -14.61 -7.16
N THR A 125 -8.33 -13.62 -7.75
CA THR A 125 -8.70 -13.63 -9.17
C THR A 125 -7.47 -13.68 -10.08
N PHE A 126 -6.47 -12.85 -9.82
CA PHE A 126 -5.24 -12.85 -10.62
C PHE A 126 -4.40 -14.10 -10.42
N ILE A 127 -4.37 -14.67 -9.20
CA ILE A 127 -3.75 -15.97 -8.97
C ILE A 127 -4.49 -17.01 -9.84
N LEU A 128 -5.80 -17.15 -9.71
CA LEU A 128 -6.59 -18.12 -10.49
C LEU A 128 -6.41 -17.94 -12.00
N ALA A 129 -6.45 -16.71 -12.51
CA ALA A 129 -6.20 -16.41 -13.92
C ALA A 129 -4.80 -16.86 -14.35
N THR A 130 -3.78 -16.55 -13.55
CA THR A 130 -2.40 -16.98 -13.81
C THR A 130 -2.30 -18.52 -13.81
N LEU A 131 -2.99 -19.19 -12.89
CA LEU A 131 -3.02 -20.66 -12.82
C LEU A 131 -3.67 -21.28 -14.05
N LEU A 132 -4.79 -20.74 -14.51
CA LEU A 132 -5.47 -21.20 -15.72
C LEU A 132 -4.56 -21.05 -16.93
N ILE A 133 -3.96 -19.86 -17.12
CA ILE A 133 -3.05 -19.59 -18.23
C ILE A 133 -1.88 -20.58 -18.22
N LEU A 134 -1.27 -20.78 -17.05
CA LEU A 134 -0.13 -21.67 -16.88
C LEU A 134 -0.47 -23.14 -17.17
N TYR A 135 -1.61 -23.59 -16.65
CA TYR A 135 -2.13 -24.93 -16.87
C TYR A 135 -2.36 -25.20 -18.37
N TYR A 136 -3.07 -24.30 -19.06
CA TYR A 136 -3.32 -24.44 -20.50
C TYR A 136 -2.03 -24.42 -21.32
N LYS A 137 -1.08 -23.56 -20.95
CA LYS A 137 0.23 -23.49 -21.62
C LYS A 137 1.01 -24.79 -21.48
N GLN A 138 1.12 -25.34 -20.27
CA GLN A 138 1.80 -26.62 -20.09
C GLN A 138 1.08 -27.78 -20.77
N LEU A 139 -0.25 -27.77 -20.78
CA LEU A 139 -1.05 -28.79 -21.46
C LEU A 139 -0.77 -28.77 -22.97
N SER A 140 -0.79 -27.59 -23.60
CA SER A 140 -0.56 -27.45 -25.04
C SER A 140 0.88 -27.78 -25.43
N GLU A 141 1.88 -27.28 -24.68
CA GLU A 141 3.29 -27.61 -24.88
C GLU A 141 3.54 -29.11 -24.69
N GLY A 142 2.97 -29.73 -23.65
CA GLY A 142 3.10 -31.17 -23.41
C GLY A 142 2.57 -32.06 -24.54
N TYR A 143 1.46 -31.66 -25.19
CA TYR A 143 0.95 -32.39 -26.35
C TYR A 143 1.79 -32.19 -27.62
N ALA A 144 2.32 -30.98 -27.84
CA ALA A 144 3.18 -30.66 -28.97
C ALA A 144 4.54 -31.39 -28.86
N ASP A 145 5.15 -31.30 -27.70
CA ASP A 145 6.43 -31.91 -27.38
C ASP A 145 6.38 -33.44 -27.43
N ALA A 146 5.31 -34.06 -26.90
CA ALA A 146 5.13 -35.50 -27.01
C ALA A 146 5.19 -36.01 -28.45
N ARG A 147 4.67 -35.23 -29.42
CA ARG A 147 4.70 -35.57 -30.84
C ARG A 147 6.11 -35.42 -31.42
N ARG A 148 6.81 -34.37 -31.03
CA ARG A 148 8.19 -34.07 -31.45
C ARG A 148 9.20 -35.08 -30.90
N TYR A 149 8.97 -35.59 -29.69
CA TYR A 149 9.85 -36.60 -29.09
C TYR A 149 9.76 -37.96 -29.75
N THR A 150 8.58 -38.38 -30.21
CA THR A 150 8.45 -39.60 -31.02
C THR A 150 9.29 -39.51 -32.30
N ILE A 151 9.42 -38.32 -32.90
CA ILE A 151 10.28 -38.10 -34.07
C ILE A 151 11.76 -38.14 -33.66
N LEU A 152 12.15 -37.41 -32.62
CA LEU A 152 13.56 -37.33 -32.17
C LEU A 152 14.13 -38.70 -31.76
N GLN A 153 13.31 -39.58 -31.19
CA GLN A 153 13.72 -40.97 -30.91
C GLN A 153 14.01 -41.78 -32.17
N ARG A 154 13.27 -41.55 -33.27
CA ARG A 154 13.51 -42.25 -34.55
C ARG A 154 14.82 -41.82 -35.22
N VAL A 155 15.38 -40.67 -34.84
CA VAL A 155 16.65 -40.14 -35.36
C VAL A 155 17.83 -40.34 -34.41
N GLY A 156 17.64 -41.06 -33.28
CA GLY A 156 18.74 -41.56 -32.44
C GLY A 156 18.93 -40.89 -31.08
N LEU A 157 18.09 -39.93 -30.67
CA LEU A 157 18.18 -39.31 -29.34
C LEU A 157 17.74 -40.28 -28.24
N SER A 158 18.52 -40.35 -27.15
CA SER A 158 18.15 -41.15 -25.99
C SER A 158 17.01 -40.48 -25.21
N LEU A 159 16.21 -41.31 -24.52
CA LEU A 159 15.15 -40.85 -23.61
C LEU A 159 15.66 -39.89 -22.52
N ARG A 160 16.91 -40.05 -22.11
CA ARG A 160 17.53 -39.27 -21.03
C ARG A 160 17.85 -37.85 -21.49
N GLU A 161 18.40 -37.70 -22.69
CA GLU A 161 18.71 -36.40 -23.31
C GLU A 161 17.44 -35.60 -23.65
N VAL A 162 16.41 -36.30 -24.10
CA VAL A 162 15.07 -35.74 -24.31
C VAL A 162 14.53 -35.15 -22.99
N ARG A 163 14.58 -35.92 -21.90
CA ARG A 163 14.03 -35.50 -20.59
C ARG A 163 14.80 -34.35 -19.97
N ALA A 164 16.12 -34.31 -20.14
CA ALA A 164 16.97 -33.24 -19.65
C ALA A 164 16.69 -31.91 -20.37
N THR A 165 16.53 -31.96 -21.69
CA THR A 165 16.21 -30.77 -22.52
C THR A 165 14.86 -30.17 -22.12
N ILE A 166 13.83 -31.01 -21.93
CA ILE A 166 12.49 -30.59 -21.45
C ILE A 166 12.60 -29.86 -20.12
N ASN A 167 13.26 -30.48 -19.15
CA ASN A 167 13.32 -29.94 -17.79
C ASN A 167 14.01 -28.58 -17.77
N SER A 168 15.08 -28.39 -18.53
CA SER A 168 15.79 -27.12 -18.60
C SER A 168 14.91 -26.01 -19.20
N GLN A 169 14.21 -26.31 -20.31
CA GLN A 169 13.30 -25.36 -20.96
C GLN A 169 12.11 -24.99 -20.06
N LEU A 170 11.49 -25.99 -19.43
CA LEU A 170 10.40 -25.76 -18.47
C LEU A 170 10.89 -24.99 -17.25
N LEU A 171 12.08 -25.26 -16.71
CA LEU A 171 12.58 -24.52 -15.56
C LEU A 171 12.78 -23.02 -15.89
N MET A 172 13.35 -22.73 -17.07
CA MET A 172 13.59 -21.35 -17.53
C MET A 172 12.28 -20.58 -17.73
N LEU A 173 11.26 -21.23 -18.31
CA LEU A 173 9.96 -20.62 -18.57
C LEU A 173 9.23 -20.19 -17.28
N PHE A 174 9.59 -20.81 -16.15
CA PHE A 174 8.96 -20.58 -14.85
C PHE A 174 9.77 -19.67 -13.93
N TYR A 175 11.10 -19.72 -13.99
CA TYR A 175 11.94 -18.80 -13.21
C TYR A 175 11.84 -17.37 -13.71
N LEU A 176 11.74 -17.18 -15.03
CA LEU A 176 11.74 -15.84 -15.62
C LEU A 176 10.55 -14.98 -15.14
N PRO A 177 9.29 -15.46 -15.14
CA PRO A 177 8.16 -14.70 -14.59
C PRO A 177 8.32 -14.34 -13.11
N LEU A 178 8.86 -15.25 -12.29
CA LEU A 178 9.04 -14.99 -10.85
C LEU A 178 10.10 -13.90 -10.62
N LEU A 179 11.19 -13.94 -11.38
CA LEU A 179 12.24 -12.93 -11.33
C LEU A 179 11.71 -11.56 -11.79
N VAL A 180 10.98 -11.53 -12.92
CA VAL A 180 10.36 -10.31 -13.44
C VAL A 180 9.35 -9.75 -12.44
N ALA A 181 8.56 -10.58 -11.77
CA ALA A 181 7.65 -10.15 -10.71
C ALA A 181 8.40 -9.49 -9.54
N GLY A 182 9.52 -10.07 -9.10
CA GLY A 182 10.38 -9.49 -8.07
C GLY A 182 10.94 -8.12 -8.46
N ILE A 183 11.44 -7.98 -9.69
CA ILE A 183 11.91 -6.69 -10.22
C ILE A 183 10.76 -5.67 -10.28
N HIS A 184 9.60 -6.10 -10.78
CA HIS A 184 8.42 -5.25 -10.91
C HIS A 184 7.95 -4.72 -9.55
N VAL A 185 7.90 -5.59 -8.53
CA VAL A 185 7.62 -5.18 -7.14
C VAL A 185 8.67 -4.20 -6.64
N GLY A 186 9.96 -4.49 -6.87
CA GLY A 186 11.05 -3.58 -6.50
C GLY A 186 10.89 -2.17 -7.05
N PHE A 187 10.47 -2.05 -8.32
CA PHE A 187 10.18 -0.76 -8.95
C PHE A 187 8.91 -0.08 -8.40
N ALA A 188 7.89 -0.86 -8.04
CA ALA A 188 6.63 -0.35 -7.50
C ALA A 188 6.73 0.10 -6.03
N LEU A 189 7.63 -0.50 -5.23
CA LEU A 189 7.73 -0.24 -3.78
C LEU A 189 7.85 1.25 -3.42
N PRO A 190 8.70 2.08 -4.06
CA PRO A 190 8.79 3.51 -3.73
C PRO A 190 7.50 4.29 -4.03
N PHE A 191 6.77 3.90 -5.07
CA PHE A 191 5.50 4.54 -5.42
C PHE A 191 4.42 4.17 -4.40
N ILE A 192 4.32 2.89 -4.06
CA ILE A 192 3.38 2.41 -3.04
C ILE A 192 3.69 3.05 -1.68
N GLN A 193 4.96 3.20 -1.30
CA GLN A 193 5.35 3.90 -0.07
C GLN A 193 4.79 5.32 0.00
N ARG A 194 4.85 6.08 -1.10
CA ARG A 194 4.30 7.45 -1.14
C ARG A 194 2.79 7.46 -0.96
N ILE A 195 2.10 6.49 -1.56
CA ILE A 195 0.67 6.29 -1.36
C ILE A 195 0.37 5.95 0.10
N MET A 196 1.14 5.04 0.73
CA MET A 196 0.95 4.68 2.14
C MET A 196 1.16 5.85 3.09
N ILE A 197 2.13 6.72 2.83
CA ILE A 197 2.32 7.98 3.58
C ILE A 197 1.07 8.86 3.49
N LEU A 198 0.44 8.94 2.30
CA LEU A 198 -0.80 9.69 2.11
C LEU A 198 -1.98 9.11 2.92
N PHE A 199 -1.99 7.79 3.13
CA PHE A 199 -2.94 7.10 4.00
C PHE A 199 -2.58 7.15 5.50
N GLY A 200 -1.55 7.90 5.89
CA GLY A 200 -1.12 8.01 7.28
C GLY A 200 -0.37 6.79 7.81
N LEU A 201 0.18 5.95 6.92
CA LEU A 201 0.98 4.76 7.24
C LEU A 201 2.46 4.97 6.84
N PRO A 202 3.23 5.81 7.55
CA PRO A 202 4.59 6.17 7.14
C PRO A 202 5.65 5.10 7.47
N ASN A 203 5.29 3.98 8.12
CA ASN A 203 6.26 3.00 8.59
C ASN A 203 6.82 2.15 7.43
N TRP A 204 7.99 2.54 6.92
CA TRP A 204 8.69 1.85 5.84
C TRP A 204 9.04 0.40 6.18
N GLN A 205 9.50 0.13 7.40
CA GLN A 205 9.90 -1.22 7.81
C GLN A 205 8.71 -2.17 7.76
N PHE A 206 7.57 -1.74 8.32
CA PHE A 206 6.32 -2.50 8.28
C PHE A 206 5.89 -2.79 6.84
N PHE A 207 5.90 -1.76 5.98
CA PHE A 207 5.53 -1.92 4.57
C PHE A 207 6.45 -2.89 3.83
N LEU A 208 7.76 -2.80 4.04
CA LEU A 208 8.74 -3.70 3.42
C LEU A 208 8.54 -5.14 3.89
N THR A 209 8.32 -5.36 5.18
CA THR A 209 8.05 -6.69 5.74
C THR A 209 6.81 -7.32 5.13
N VAL A 210 5.69 -6.59 5.09
CA VAL A 210 4.43 -7.10 4.49
C VAL A 210 4.61 -7.39 2.99
N SER A 211 5.34 -6.54 2.27
CA SER A 211 5.63 -6.74 0.84
C SER A 211 6.46 -8.00 0.60
N LEU A 212 7.49 -8.23 1.41
CA LEU A 212 8.33 -9.43 1.32
C LEU A 212 7.57 -10.70 1.67
N ILE A 213 6.72 -10.66 2.71
CA ILE A 213 5.84 -11.79 3.07
C ILE A 213 4.90 -12.10 1.90
N THR A 214 4.27 -11.09 1.31
CA THR A 214 3.34 -11.26 0.18
C THR A 214 4.05 -11.85 -1.04
N LEU A 215 5.25 -11.35 -1.38
CA LEU A 215 6.07 -11.90 -2.45
C LEU A 215 6.48 -13.36 -2.16
N GLY A 216 6.80 -13.68 -0.90
CA GLY A 216 7.11 -15.03 -0.46
C GLY A 216 5.93 -15.99 -0.60
N ILE A 217 4.73 -15.58 -0.16
CA ILE A 217 3.50 -16.36 -0.33
C ILE A 217 3.22 -16.60 -1.82
N PHE A 218 3.32 -15.55 -2.64
CA PHE A 218 3.16 -15.65 -4.10
C PHE A 218 4.16 -16.65 -4.71
N ALA A 219 5.44 -16.56 -4.33
CA ALA A 219 6.47 -17.47 -4.81
C ALA A 219 6.19 -18.93 -4.41
N ILE A 220 5.73 -19.17 -3.17
CA ILE A 220 5.35 -20.51 -2.69
C ILE A 220 4.19 -21.07 -3.51
N ILE A 221 3.13 -20.28 -3.70
CA ILE A 221 1.98 -20.68 -4.52
C ILE A 221 2.42 -21.00 -5.95
N TYR A 222 3.26 -20.14 -6.54
CA TYR A 222 3.76 -20.32 -7.90
C TYR A 222 4.60 -21.61 -8.05
N VAL A 223 5.51 -21.88 -7.11
CA VAL A 223 6.34 -23.10 -7.10
C VAL A 223 5.49 -24.36 -6.87
N LEU A 224 4.51 -24.31 -5.97
CA LEU A 224 3.59 -25.43 -5.76
C LEU A 224 2.83 -25.75 -7.05
N MET A 225 2.40 -24.71 -7.76
CA MET A 225 1.68 -24.86 -9.02
C MET A 225 2.55 -25.40 -10.14
N TYR A 226 3.81 -24.97 -10.23
CA TYR A 226 4.80 -25.61 -11.10
C TYR A 226 4.88 -27.12 -10.86
N LYS A 227 4.97 -27.57 -9.60
CA LYS A 227 5.04 -29.00 -9.28
C LYS A 227 3.76 -29.74 -9.68
N LEU A 228 2.59 -29.18 -9.34
CA LEU A 228 1.30 -29.81 -9.64
C LEU A 228 1.06 -29.95 -11.13
N THR A 229 1.31 -28.88 -11.89
CA THR A 229 1.07 -28.84 -13.34
C THR A 229 2.16 -29.61 -14.10
N GLY A 230 3.43 -29.53 -13.67
CA GLY A 230 4.52 -30.32 -14.24
C GLY A 230 4.30 -31.83 -14.14
N ASN A 231 3.66 -32.30 -13.06
CA ASN A 231 3.25 -33.71 -12.94
C ASN A 231 2.20 -34.13 -13.99
N VAL A 232 1.33 -33.21 -14.43
CA VAL A 232 0.37 -33.45 -15.53
C VAL A 232 1.13 -33.59 -16.85
N TYR A 233 2.08 -32.69 -17.14
CA TYR A 233 2.96 -32.78 -18.30
C TYR A 233 3.68 -34.14 -18.35
N TYR A 234 4.32 -34.53 -17.25
CA TYR A 234 5.02 -35.81 -17.13
C TYR A 234 4.11 -37.02 -17.37
N ARG A 235 2.88 -36.99 -16.83
CA ARG A 235 1.90 -38.07 -16.98
C ARG A 235 1.43 -38.21 -18.43
N ILE A 236 1.25 -37.11 -19.16
CA ILE A 236 0.84 -37.13 -20.57
C ILE A 236 1.95 -37.71 -21.45
N VAL A 237 3.19 -37.26 -21.28
CA VAL A 237 4.34 -37.73 -22.06
C VAL A 237 4.61 -39.22 -21.80
N SER A 238 4.56 -39.66 -20.53
CA SER A 238 4.81 -41.06 -20.16
C SER A 238 3.72 -42.03 -20.64
N ARG A 239 2.43 -41.66 -20.60
CA ARG A 239 1.34 -42.51 -21.12
C ARG A 239 1.45 -42.77 -22.63
N ARG A 240 1.80 -41.76 -23.43
CA ARG A 240 1.96 -41.92 -24.89
C ARG A 240 3.12 -42.84 -25.27
N GLN A 241 4.19 -42.86 -24.47
CA GLN A 241 5.33 -43.77 -24.69
C GLN A 241 4.98 -45.24 -24.42
N ALA A 242 4.04 -45.52 -23.50
CA ALA A 242 3.58 -46.89 -23.26
C ALA A 242 2.74 -47.42 -24.44
N THR A 243 1.90 -46.58 -25.04
CA THR A 243 1.04 -46.94 -26.18
C THR A 243 1.77 -47.06 -27.52
N SER A 244 2.98 -46.50 -27.68
CA SER A 244 3.75 -46.68 -28.92
C SER A 244 4.67 -47.91 -28.90
N ARG A 245 4.69 -48.65 -27.79
CA ARG A 245 5.46 -49.89 -27.61
C ARG A 245 4.62 -51.16 -27.79
N SER A 246 3.29 -51.03 -27.84
CA SER A 246 2.34 -52.07 -28.24
C SER A 246 2.02 -51.96 -29.72
#